data_AF-A0A3P6SX24-F1
#
_entry.id   AF-A0A3P6SX24-F1
#
_cell.length_a   1.000
_cell.length_b   1.000
_cell.length_c   1.000
_cell.angle_alpha   90.00
_cell.angle_beta   90.00
_cell.angle_gamma   90.00
#
_symmetry.space_group_name_H-M   'P 1'
#
loop_
_entity.id
_entity.type
_entity.pdbx_description
1 polymer ?
#
loop_
_entity_poly.entity_id
_entity_poly.type
_entity_poly.pdbx_seq_one_letter_code
_entity_poly.pdbx_strand_id
1 'polypeptide(L)'
;MRNCPVSCRSSVIDTVDFSAWKDEEPKRALPITKATVEKAIRLGLEQYNRLQESEGRRIRAQGPPPSRSSQSAVFSHASLMAPKRESLDIARIAGVLREATKVLVQGNGLEENEKLPVGLDVSTLQLLLPDVEVDKIVGNFTPFLGREPLPQEQCLPQPLPCDHTTKYRSYSGWCNNLRFPKYGNAFTGMRRLLDPAYDDGN
;
A
#
# COMPACT_ATOMS: atom_id res chain seq x y z
N MET A 1 -36.15 1.09 8.15
CA MET A 1 -36.61 2.07 7.13
C MET A 1 -35.76 1.87 5.89
N ARG A 2 -36.37 1.64 4.72
CA ARG A 2 -35.64 1.48 3.45
C ARG A 2 -35.66 2.82 2.73
N ASN A 3 -34.50 3.32 2.30
CA ASN A 3 -34.43 4.45 1.39
C ASN A 3 -35.10 4.05 0.06
N CYS A 4 -36.09 4.83 -0.37
CA CYS A 4 -36.79 4.61 -1.62
C CYS A 4 -36.10 5.44 -2.72
N PRO A 5 -35.50 4.82 -3.75
CA PRO A 5 -34.79 5.56 -4.79
C PRO A 5 -35.81 6.33 -5.65
N VAL A 6 -35.68 7.65 -5.67
CA VAL A 6 -36.53 8.54 -6.48
C VAL A 6 -35.86 8.73 -7.84
N SER A 7 -36.62 8.52 -8.92
CA SER A 7 -36.12 8.71 -10.29
C SER A 7 -35.90 10.20 -10.59
N CYS A 8 -34.81 10.53 -11.30
CA CYS A 8 -34.52 11.91 -11.76
C CYS A 8 -35.58 12.48 -12.73
N ARG A 9 -36.54 11.67 -13.18
CA ARG A 9 -37.69 12.10 -13.99
C ARG A 9 -38.99 12.22 -13.19
N SER A 10 -38.96 12.02 -11.88
CA SER A 10 -40.15 12.15 -11.04
C SER A 10 -40.52 13.62 -10.88
N SER A 11 -41.81 13.91 -10.85
CA SER A 11 -42.35 15.25 -10.56
C SER A 11 -42.27 15.63 -9.07
N VAL A 12 -41.62 14.81 -8.24
CA VAL A 12 -41.52 15.02 -6.78
C VAL A 12 -40.47 16.10 -6.46
N ILE A 13 -39.48 16.27 -7.32
CA ILE A 13 -38.44 17.30 -7.22
C ILE A 13 -38.46 18.04 -8.56
N ASP A 14 -38.92 19.30 -8.55
CA ASP A 14 -38.75 20.19 -9.70
C ASP A 14 -37.27 20.37 -10.01
N THR A 15 -36.94 20.71 -11.26
CA THR A 15 -35.55 20.83 -11.74
C THR A 15 -34.69 21.61 -10.74
N VAL A 16 -33.70 20.94 -10.14
CA VAL A 16 -32.80 21.55 -9.17
C VAL A 16 -31.83 22.45 -9.94
N ASP A 17 -31.85 23.75 -9.61
CA ASP A 17 -30.95 24.72 -10.23
C ASP A 17 -29.55 24.62 -9.63
N PHE A 18 -28.66 23.88 -10.29
CA PHE A 18 -27.28 23.72 -9.83
C PHE A 18 -26.38 24.94 -10.07
N SER A 19 -26.91 26.06 -10.60
CA SER A 19 -26.12 27.26 -10.91
C SER A 19 -25.35 27.81 -9.70
N ALA A 20 -25.94 27.74 -8.51
CA ALA A 20 -25.34 28.19 -7.25
C ALA A 20 -24.22 27.26 -6.71
N TRP A 21 -24.14 26.03 -7.23
CA TRP A 21 -23.13 25.02 -6.84
C TRP A 21 -22.08 24.81 -7.93
N LYS A 22 -21.96 25.76 -8.85
CA LYS A 22 -20.92 25.77 -9.86
C LYS A 22 -19.70 26.46 -9.28
N ASP A 23 -18.60 25.72 -9.13
CA ASP A 23 -17.33 26.30 -8.75
C ASP A 23 -16.90 27.32 -9.82
N GLU A 24 -16.81 28.59 -9.43
CA GLU A 24 -16.33 29.67 -10.31
C GLU A 24 -14.80 29.76 -10.38
N GLU A 25 -14.10 29.07 -9.46
CA GLU A 25 -12.65 29.05 -9.47
C GLU A 25 -12.11 28.21 -10.65
N PRO A 26 -11.13 28.72 -11.41
CA PRO A 26 -10.52 27.96 -12.49
C PRO A 26 -9.78 26.76 -11.90
N LYS A 27 -10.17 25.56 -12.32
CA LYS A 27 -9.52 24.30 -11.95
C LYS A 27 -8.03 24.39 -12.24
N ARG A 28 -7.20 24.39 -11.19
CA ARG A 28 -5.74 24.35 -11.33
C ARG A 28 -5.35 22.93 -11.71
N ALA A 29 -5.04 22.71 -12.99
CA ALA A 29 -4.56 21.41 -13.44
C ALA A 29 -3.19 21.11 -12.82
N LEU A 30 -3.05 19.93 -12.23
CA LEU A 30 -1.74 19.41 -11.87
C LEU A 30 -0.93 19.21 -13.17
N PRO A 31 0.31 19.72 -13.25
CA PRO A 31 1.19 19.51 -14.42
C PRO A 31 1.62 18.04 -14.57
N ILE A 32 1.39 17.22 -13.54
CA ILE A 32 1.75 15.80 -13.54
C ILE A 32 0.72 15.02 -14.36
N THR A 33 1.17 14.49 -15.49
CA THR A 33 0.40 13.53 -16.29
C THR A 33 0.85 12.09 -16.00
N LYS A 34 0.08 11.09 -16.47
CA LYS A 34 0.50 9.68 -16.42
C LYS A 34 1.88 9.46 -17.05
N ALA A 35 2.15 10.13 -18.17
CA ALA A 35 3.45 10.06 -18.86
C ALA A 35 4.58 10.64 -17.98
N THR A 36 4.31 11.73 -17.25
CA THR A 36 5.26 12.30 -16.28
C THR A 36 5.58 11.32 -15.15
N VAL A 37 4.58 10.59 -14.65
CA VAL A 37 4.77 9.55 -13.62
C VAL A 37 5.60 8.38 -14.16
N GLU A 38 5.32 7.90 -15.37
CA GLU A 38 6.10 6.84 -16.02
C GLU A 38 7.57 7.26 -16.23
N LYS A 39 7.79 8.51 -16.68
CA LYS A 39 9.13 9.11 -16.82
C LYS A 39 9.85 9.20 -15.47
N ALA A 40 9.16 9.64 -14.41
CA ALA A 40 9.72 9.70 -13.07
C ALA A 40 10.10 8.32 -12.52
N ILE A 41 9.27 7.28 -12.76
CA ILE A 41 9.59 5.90 -12.39
C ILE A 41 10.84 5.40 -13.13
N ARG A 42 10.96 5.69 -14.43
CA ARG A 42 12.16 5.32 -15.23
C ARG A 42 13.42 5.97 -14.68
N LEU A 43 13.39 7.28 -14.42
CA LEU A 43 14.51 8.02 -13.83
C LEU A 43 14.83 7.50 -12.41
N GLY A 44 13.80 7.18 -11.62
CA GLY A 44 13.94 6.58 -10.29
C GLY A 44 14.64 5.21 -10.34
N LEU A 45 14.34 4.38 -11.35
CA LEU A 45 14.99 3.09 -11.55
C LEU A 45 16.48 3.23 -11.89
N GLU A 46 16.81 4.14 -12.82
CA GLU A 46 18.20 4.45 -13.19
C GLU A 46 19.01 4.92 -11.96
N GLN A 47 18.42 5.81 -11.16
CA GLN A 47 19.01 6.33 -9.94
C GLN A 47 19.18 5.25 -8.86
N TYR A 48 18.15 4.41 -8.65
CA TYR A 48 18.18 3.32 -7.70
C TYR A 48 19.31 2.33 -8.02
N ASN A 49 19.45 1.95 -9.30
CA ASN A 49 20.52 1.04 -9.73
C ASN A 49 21.91 1.64 -9.46
N ARG A 50 22.10 2.94 -9.73
CA ARG A 50 23.35 3.64 -9.42
C ARG A 50 23.66 3.62 -7.92
N LEU A 51 22.66 3.82 -7.07
CA LEU A 51 22.82 3.76 -5.61
C LEU A 51 23.18 2.34 -5.15
N GLN A 52 22.52 1.31 -5.69
CA GLN A 52 22.81 -0.09 -5.38
C GLN A 52 24.22 -0.50 -5.78
N GLU A 53 24.70 -0.06 -6.94
CA GLU A 53 26.09 -0.29 -7.33
C GLU A 53 27.09 0.39 -6.39
N SER A 54 26.81 1.65 -6.01
CA SER A 54 27.67 2.39 -5.08
C SER A 54 27.72 1.73 -3.70
N GLU A 55 26.57 1.32 -3.18
CA GLU A 55 26.46 0.60 -1.92
C GLU A 55 27.16 -0.76 -1.99
N GLY A 56 26.97 -1.51 -3.06
CA GLY A 56 27.66 -2.77 -3.30
C GLY A 56 29.18 -2.64 -3.35
N ARG A 57 29.69 -1.56 -3.97
CA ARG A 57 31.14 -1.25 -3.96
C ARG A 57 31.64 -0.94 -2.55
N ARG A 58 30.88 -0.17 -1.76
CA ARG A 58 31.21 0.13 -0.36
C ARG A 58 31.23 -1.11 0.52
N ILE A 59 30.25 -2.00 0.36
CA ILE A 59 30.19 -3.28 1.09
C ILE A 59 31.40 -4.15 0.73
N ARG A 60 31.74 -4.28 -0.56
CA ARG A 60 32.92 -5.06 -1.00
C ARG A 60 34.23 -4.47 -0.50
N ALA A 61 34.31 -3.15 -0.35
CA ALA A 61 35.49 -2.48 0.19
C ALA A 61 35.70 -2.77 1.70
N GLN A 62 34.66 -3.19 2.44
CA GLN A 62 34.77 -3.59 3.84
C GLN A 62 35.41 -4.98 4.02
N GLY A 63 35.59 -5.73 2.93
CA GLY A 63 36.23 -7.04 2.94
C GLY A 63 35.40 -8.10 2.21
N PRO A 64 35.99 -9.28 1.99
CA PRO A 64 35.28 -10.39 1.37
C PRO A 64 34.14 -10.87 2.28
N PRO A 65 32.99 -11.29 1.70
CA PRO A 65 31.92 -11.89 2.48
C PRO A 65 32.42 -13.17 3.19
N PRO A 66 31.89 -13.50 4.37
CA PRO A 66 32.26 -14.72 5.08
C PRO A 66 32.00 -15.94 4.19
N SER A 67 32.99 -16.84 4.12
CA SER A 67 32.89 -18.01 3.24
C SER A 67 31.74 -18.93 3.67
N ARG A 68 30.95 -19.38 2.69
CA ARG A 68 29.92 -20.43 2.85
C ARG A 68 30.48 -21.74 3.40
N SER A 69 31.76 -22.04 3.13
CA SER A 69 32.44 -23.24 3.63
C SER A 69 32.99 -23.10 5.04
N SER A 70 33.04 -21.87 5.56
CA SER A 70 33.43 -21.62 6.93
C SER A 70 32.23 -21.98 7.80
N GLN A 71 32.36 -23.01 8.63
CA GLN A 71 31.42 -23.34 9.70
C GLN A 71 31.48 -22.27 10.82
N SER A 72 31.57 -21.00 10.47
CA SER A 72 31.58 -19.90 11.42
C SER A 72 30.17 -19.66 11.95
N ALA A 73 30.06 -19.47 13.26
CA ALA A 73 28.82 -19.07 13.90
C ALA A 73 28.22 -17.80 13.26
N VAL A 74 29.09 -16.90 12.77
CA VAL A 74 28.70 -15.66 12.07
C VAL A 74 27.98 -15.97 10.75
N PHE A 75 28.49 -16.89 9.93
CA PHE A 75 27.85 -17.26 8.67
C PHE A 75 26.50 -17.96 8.88
N SER A 76 26.43 -18.89 9.83
CA SER A 76 25.18 -19.58 10.18
C SER A 76 24.13 -18.61 10.72
N HIS A 77 24.51 -17.70 11.62
CA HIS A 77 23.62 -16.66 12.12
C HIS A 77 23.14 -15.72 11.01
N ALA A 78 24.04 -15.23 10.15
CA ALA A 78 23.68 -14.37 9.03
C ALA A 78 22.74 -15.05 8.03
N SER A 79 22.90 -16.35 7.79
CA SER A 79 22.01 -17.13 6.93
C SER A 79 20.61 -17.32 7.53
N LEU A 80 20.51 -17.48 8.86
CA LEU A 80 19.21 -17.55 9.55
C LEU A 80 18.48 -16.21 9.59
N MET A 81 19.23 -15.11 9.58
CA MET A 81 18.70 -13.75 9.53
C MET A 81 18.53 -13.21 8.10
N ALA A 82 18.76 -14.05 7.08
CA ALA A 82 18.63 -13.63 5.70
C ALA A 82 17.17 -13.26 5.38
N PRO A 83 16.92 -12.10 4.72
CA PRO A 83 15.58 -11.68 4.35
C PRO A 83 14.96 -12.66 3.34
N LYS A 84 13.63 -12.81 3.41
CA LYS A 84 12.86 -13.60 2.44
C LYS A 84 12.86 -12.92 1.06
N ARG A 85 12.58 -13.69 0.01
CA ARG A 85 12.57 -13.18 -1.38
C ARG A 85 11.54 -12.08 -1.56
N GLU A 86 10.37 -12.24 -0.96
CA GLU A 86 9.29 -11.26 -1.00
C GLU A 86 9.69 -9.95 -0.32
N SER A 87 10.43 -10.02 0.79
CA SER A 87 10.95 -8.83 1.48
C SER A 87 11.97 -8.08 0.63
N LEU A 88 12.80 -8.79 -0.15
CA LEU A 88 13.74 -8.18 -1.09
C LEU A 88 13.03 -7.50 -2.25
N ASP A 89 11.96 -8.10 -2.78
CA ASP A 89 11.18 -7.49 -3.88
C ASP A 89 10.44 -6.24 -3.41
N ILE A 90 9.83 -6.27 -2.21
CA ILE A 90 9.21 -5.09 -1.59
C ILE A 90 10.26 -3.99 -1.38
N ALA A 91 11.44 -4.33 -0.85
CA ALA A 91 12.50 -3.36 -0.64
C ALA A 91 12.97 -2.71 -1.96
N ARG A 92 13.07 -3.49 -3.05
CA ARG A 92 13.40 -2.99 -4.38
C ARG A 92 12.34 -2.01 -4.88
N ILE A 93 11.06 -2.39 -4.82
CA ILE A 93 9.94 -1.55 -5.27
C ILE A 93 9.91 -0.25 -4.46
N ALA A 94 10.01 -0.35 -3.13
CA ALA A 94 10.05 0.82 -2.25
C ALA A 94 11.23 1.75 -2.56
N GLY A 95 12.41 1.19 -2.87
CA GLY A 95 13.58 1.96 -3.27
C GLY A 95 13.38 2.74 -4.57
N VAL A 96 12.82 2.09 -5.60
CA VAL A 96 12.51 2.73 -6.89
C VAL A 96 11.45 3.82 -6.71
N LEU A 97 10.38 3.54 -5.96
CA LEU A 97 9.33 4.51 -5.68
C LEU A 97 9.86 5.73 -4.93
N ARG A 98 10.74 5.53 -3.94
CA ARG A 98 11.37 6.63 -3.20
C ARG A 98 12.14 7.56 -4.14
N GLU A 99 12.96 7.02 -5.04
CA GLU A 99 13.73 7.83 -5.99
C GLU A 99 12.82 8.49 -7.03
N ALA A 100 11.76 7.81 -7.49
CA ALA A 100 10.76 8.40 -8.38
C ALA A 100 10.03 9.57 -7.71
N THR A 101 9.62 9.44 -6.45
CA THR A 101 9.03 10.53 -5.66
C THR A 101 10.01 11.70 -5.53
N LYS A 102 11.29 11.43 -5.30
CA LYS A 102 12.32 12.46 -5.25
C LYS A 102 12.45 13.22 -6.57
N VAL A 103 12.36 12.52 -7.71
CA VAL A 103 12.32 13.16 -9.04
C VAL A 103 11.11 14.07 -9.20
N LEU A 104 9.91 13.61 -8.79
CA LEU A 104 8.69 14.41 -8.89
C LEU A 104 8.74 15.66 -7.99
N VAL A 105 9.24 15.53 -6.75
CA VAL A 105 9.32 16.65 -5.81
C VAL A 105 10.40 17.65 -6.20
N GLN A 106 11.57 17.19 -6.62
CA GLN A 106 12.70 18.07 -6.96
C GLN A 106 12.64 18.59 -8.41
N GLY A 107 11.86 17.95 -9.27
CA GLY A 107 11.79 18.28 -10.70
C GLY A 107 13.04 17.92 -11.49
N ASN A 108 14.00 17.19 -10.91
CA ASN A 108 15.28 16.88 -11.54
C ASN A 108 15.10 15.90 -12.71
N GLY A 109 15.38 16.35 -13.93
CA GLY A 109 15.18 15.56 -15.16
C GLY A 109 13.78 15.65 -15.77
N LEU A 110 12.91 16.49 -15.21
CA LEU A 110 11.60 16.84 -15.78
C LEU A 110 11.66 18.18 -16.51
N GLU A 111 10.82 18.33 -17.53
CA GLU A 111 10.64 19.60 -18.26
C GLU A 111 9.85 20.61 -17.40
N GLU A 112 9.97 21.91 -17.67
CA GLU A 112 9.33 22.95 -16.83
C GLU A 112 7.80 22.80 -16.73
N ASN A 113 7.15 22.28 -17.76
CA ASN A 113 5.71 21.97 -17.80
C ASN A 113 5.35 20.65 -17.08
N GLU A 114 6.32 19.81 -16.75
CA GLU A 114 6.15 18.55 -16.03
C GLU A 114 6.50 18.68 -14.53
N LYS A 115 7.19 19.77 -14.16
CA LYS A 115 7.58 20.03 -12.78
C LYS A 115 6.36 20.41 -11.95
N LEU A 116 6.37 19.96 -10.69
CA LEU A 116 5.47 20.54 -9.71
C LEU A 116 5.75 22.04 -9.57
N PRO A 117 4.70 22.87 -9.40
CA PRO A 117 4.88 24.30 -9.18
C PRO A 117 5.83 24.55 -8.02
N VAL A 118 6.84 25.40 -8.22
CA VAL A 118 7.77 25.79 -7.15
C VAL A 118 6.96 26.50 -6.06
N GLY A 119 6.89 25.89 -4.87
CA GLY A 119 6.08 26.42 -3.77
C GLY A 119 4.70 25.79 -3.62
N LEU A 120 4.55 24.50 -3.94
CA LEU A 120 3.36 23.72 -3.58
C LEU A 120 3.22 23.65 -2.03
N ASP A 121 2.63 24.68 -1.46
CA ASP A 121 2.30 24.80 -0.05
C ASP A 121 1.27 23.71 0.34
N VAL A 122 1.31 23.27 1.59
CA VAL A 122 0.33 22.34 2.17
C VAL A 122 -1.09 22.86 1.94
N SER A 123 -1.29 24.18 2.01
CA SER A 123 -2.57 24.84 1.69
C SER A 123 -3.03 24.58 0.25
N THR A 124 -2.10 24.62 -0.70
CA THR A 124 -2.38 24.38 -2.13
C THR A 124 -2.59 22.89 -2.39
N LEU A 125 -1.86 22.02 -1.71
CA LEU A 125 -2.11 20.57 -1.74
C LEU A 125 -3.48 20.21 -1.18
N GLN A 126 -3.91 20.81 -0.06
CA GLN A 126 -5.24 20.58 0.51
C GLN A 126 -6.38 20.99 -0.43
N LEU A 127 -6.17 22.00 -1.29
CA LEU A 127 -7.13 22.40 -2.32
C LEU A 127 -7.14 21.44 -3.52
N LEU A 128 -5.99 20.81 -3.85
CA LEU A 128 -5.85 19.94 -5.03
C LEU A 128 -6.14 18.46 -4.75
N LEU A 129 -5.86 17.97 -3.56
CA LEU A 129 -6.00 16.55 -3.18
C LEU A 129 -7.45 16.02 -3.20
N PRO A 130 -8.50 16.80 -2.87
CA PRO A 130 -9.89 16.34 -2.96
C PRO A 130 -10.32 15.97 -4.39
N ASP A 131 -9.72 16.62 -5.39
CA ASP A 131 -9.97 16.36 -6.82
C ASP A 131 -9.18 15.16 -7.34
N VAL A 132 -8.15 14.72 -6.62
CA VAL A 132 -7.44 13.49 -6.94
C VAL A 132 -8.34 12.34 -6.53
N GLU A 133 -8.92 11.65 -7.52
CA GLU A 133 -9.75 10.47 -7.31
C GLU A 133 -8.90 9.33 -6.71
N VAL A 134 -8.72 9.37 -5.38
CA VAL A 134 -7.89 8.41 -4.66
C VAL A 134 -8.55 7.05 -4.61
N ASP A 135 -9.86 6.90 -4.81
CA ASP A 135 -10.57 5.62 -4.70
C ASP A 135 -10.01 4.52 -5.64
N LYS A 136 -9.55 4.91 -6.83
CA LYS A 136 -8.91 3.98 -7.78
C LYS A 136 -7.51 3.56 -7.34
N ILE A 137 -6.86 4.38 -6.53
CA ILE A 137 -5.52 4.16 -5.99
C ILE A 137 -5.65 3.38 -4.67
N VAL A 138 -6.55 3.83 -3.78
CA VAL A 138 -6.84 3.29 -2.45
C VAL A 138 -7.49 1.91 -2.48
N GLY A 139 -8.38 1.68 -3.42
CA GLY A 139 -9.01 0.37 -3.62
C GLY A 139 -8.11 -0.65 -4.32
N ASN A 140 -7.01 -0.23 -4.95
CA ASN A 140 -6.22 -1.09 -5.84
C ASN A 140 -4.71 -0.84 -5.73
N PHE A 141 -4.17 -0.79 -4.50
CA PHE A 141 -2.72 -0.80 -4.28
C PHE A 141 -2.09 -2.19 -4.37
N THR A 142 -2.92 -3.24 -4.48
CA THR A 142 -2.47 -4.63 -4.63
C THR A 142 -1.41 -4.81 -5.73
N PRO A 143 -1.52 -4.17 -6.92
CA PRO A 143 -0.49 -4.28 -7.95
C PRO A 143 0.85 -3.63 -7.54
N PHE A 144 0.81 -2.58 -6.70
CA PHE A 144 2.01 -1.86 -6.23
C PHE A 144 2.72 -2.56 -5.07
N LEU A 145 2.03 -3.45 -4.35
CA LEU A 145 2.61 -4.25 -3.26
C LEU A 145 3.22 -5.58 -3.74
N GLY A 146 3.29 -5.81 -5.06
CA GLY A 146 3.80 -7.08 -5.63
C GLY A 146 2.96 -8.29 -5.21
N ARG A 147 1.74 -8.05 -4.73
CA ARG A 147 0.81 -9.06 -4.28
C ARG A 147 -0.46 -8.86 -5.11
N GLU A 148 -0.76 -9.78 -6.02
CA GLU A 148 -2.14 -10.28 -5.94
C GLU A 148 -2.36 -10.54 -4.46
N PRO A 149 -3.34 -9.90 -3.80
CA PRO A 149 -3.54 -10.13 -2.38
C PRO A 149 -3.61 -11.64 -2.29
N LEU A 150 -2.65 -12.28 -1.60
CA LEU A 150 -2.75 -13.71 -1.33
C LEU A 150 -4.17 -13.81 -0.79
N PRO A 151 -5.10 -14.47 -1.50
CA PRO A 151 -6.49 -14.37 -1.15
C PRO A 151 -6.55 -14.74 0.32
N GLN A 152 -7.40 -14.09 1.13
CA GLN A 152 -7.48 -14.43 2.56
C GLN A 152 -7.59 -15.95 2.76
N GLU A 153 -8.16 -16.65 1.78
CA GLU A 153 -8.22 -18.11 1.62
C GLU A 153 -6.86 -18.83 1.55
N GLN A 154 -5.81 -18.25 0.96
CA GLN A 154 -4.49 -18.87 0.84
C GLN A 154 -3.69 -18.82 2.15
N CYS A 155 -3.84 -17.75 2.95
CA CYS A 155 -3.14 -17.61 4.23
C CYS A 155 -3.98 -18.04 5.44
N LEU A 156 -5.30 -17.85 5.38
CA LEU A 156 -6.29 -18.11 6.43
C LEU A 156 -7.55 -18.72 5.81
N PRO A 157 -7.47 -19.96 5.31
CA PRO A 157 -8.61 -20.66 4.74
C PRO A 157 -9.71 -20.81 5.78
N GLN A 158 -10.93 -20.47 5.37
CA GLN A 158 -12.14 -20.54 6.19
C GLN A 158 -13.14 -21.51 5.55
N PRO A 159 -12.77 -22.79 5.35
CA PRO A 159 -13.64 -23.74 4.69
C PRO A 159 -14.90 -23.96 5.52
N LEU A 160 -16.05 -23.89 4.86
CA LEU A 160 -17.35 -24.27 5.39
C LEU A 160 -17.99 -25.27 4.41
N PRO A 161 -18.69 -26.31 4.92
CA PRO A 161 -18.97 -26.59 6.33
C PRO A 161 -17.75 -27.12 7.11
N CYS A 162 -17.74 -26.95 8.44
CA CYS A 162 -16.70 -27.52 9.28
C CYS A 162 -16.78 -29.05 9.31
N ASP A 163 -15.66 -29.71 9.03
CA ASP A 163 -15.55 -31.16 9.15
C ASP A 163 -15.25 -31.58 10.60
N HIS A 164 -16.28 -32.11 11.26
CA HIS A 164 -16.23 -32.60 12.63
C HIS A 164 -15.60 -34.00 12.77
N THR A 165 -15.28 -34.67 11.66
CA THR A 165 -14.64 -35.99 11.65
C THR A 165 -13.11 -35.91 11.68
N THR A 166 -12.56 -34.72 11.45
CA THR A 166 -11.11 -34.50 11.52
C THR A 166 -10.57 -34.75 12.92
N LYS A 167 -9.54 -35.58 13.03
CA LYS A 167 -8.91 -35.91 14.32
C LYS A 167 -7.98 -34.81 14.84
N TYR A 168 -7.45 -33.99 13.94
CA TYR A 168 -6.41 -33.00 14.24
C TYR A 168 -6.94 -31.58 14.08
N ARG A 169 -6.36 -30.66 14.85
CA ARG A 169 -6.70 -29.23 14.79
C ARG A 169 -6.15 -28.61 13.50
N SER A 170 -6.88 -27.65 12.95
CA SER A 170 -6.36 -26.78 11.90
C SER A 170 -5.24 -25.90 12.45
N TYR A 171 -4.28 -25.53 11.61
CA TYR A 171 -3.16 -24.66 12.01
C TYR A 171 -3.63 -23.24 12.39
N SER A 172 -4.75 -22.79 11.81
CA SER A 172 -5.34 -21.50 12.11
C SER A 172 -6.19 -21.53 13.39
N GLY A 173 -6.69 -22.70 13.81
CA GLY A 173 -7.66 -22.82 14.89
C GLY A 173 -9.12 -22.69 14.42
N TRP A 174 -9.33 -22.54 13.11
CA TRP A 174 -10.64 -22.58 12.47
C TRP A 174 -11.37 -23.91 12.74
N CYS A 175 -12.70 -23.83 12.93
CA CYS A 175 -13.60 -24.97 13.20
C CYS A 175 -13.36 -25.73 14.51
N ASN A 176 -12.54 -25.22 15.44
CA ASN A 176 -12.45 -25.78 16.81
C ASN A 176 -13.82 -25.70 17.53
N ASN A 177 -14.56 -24.63 17.29
CA ASN A 177 -15.96 -24.49 17.74
C ASN A 177 -16.91 -24.65 16.54
N LEU A 178 -17.61 -25.78 16.45
CA LEU A 178 -18.50 -26.08 15.32
C LEU A 178 -19.69 -25.10 15.20
N ARG A 179 -20.11 -24.48 16.31
CA ARG A 179 -21.20 -23.49 16.32
C ARG A 179 -20.71 -22.10 15.92
N PHE A 180 -19.48 -21.76 16.26
CA PHE A 180 -18.83 -20.48 15.95
C PHE A 180 -17.39 -20.72 15.45
N PRO A 181 -17.20 -21.13 14.17
CA PRO A 181 -15.91 -21.60 13.65
C PRO A 181 -14.73 -20.62 13.79
N LYS A 182 -15.02 -19.32 13.91
CA LYS A 182 -14.04 -18.24 14.08
C LYS A 182 -13.50 -18.07 15.51
N TYR A 183 -14.09 -18.71 16.52
CA TYR A 183 -13.68 -18.51 17.91
C TYR A 183 -12.34 -19.18 18.20
N GLY A 184 -11.37 -18.38 18.66
CA GLY A 184 -10.01 -18.85 18.93
C GLY A 184 -9.16 -19.03 17.68
N ASN A 185 -9.59 -18.50 16.53
CA ASN A 185 -8.80 -18.47 15.30
C ASN A 185 -7.62 -17.49 15.43
N ALA A 186 -6.48 -17.86 14.85
CA ALA A 186 -5.30 -17.01 14.76
C ALA A 186 -5.58 -15.75 13.92
N PHE A 187 -4.78 -14.71 14.15
CA PHE A 187 -4.89 -13.41 13.46
C PHE A 187 -6.28 -12.74 13.62
N THR A 188 -6.96 -13.02 14.72
CA THR A 188 -8.18 -12.31 15.15
C THR A 188 -7.89 -11.45 16.37
N GLY A 189 -8.65 -10.36 16.54
CA GLY A 189 -8.51 -9.50 17.71
C GLY A 189 -8.86 -10.23 19.01
N MET A 190 -8.15 -9.92 20.09
CA MET A 190 -8.46 -10.47 21.41
C MET A 190 -9.86 -10.03 21.85
N ARG A 191 -10.62 -10.96 22.45
CA ARG A 191 -11.92 -10.64 23.04
C ARG A 191 -11.71 -9.76 24.26
N ARG A 192 -12.37 -8.60 24.29
CA ARG A 192 -12.37 -7.71 25.44
C ARG A 192 -13.45 -8.14 26.42
N LEU A 193 -13.12 -8.15 27.71
CA LEU A 193 -14.08 -8.35 28.81
C LEU A 193 -14.67 -7.02 29.30
N LEU A 194 -13.96 -5.92 29.05
CA LEU A 194 -14.32 -4.55 29.42
C LEU A 194 -14.08 -3.64 28.21
N ASP A 195 -14.74 -2.49 28.18
CA ASP A 195 -14.57 -1.51 27.12
C ASP A 195 -13.12 -0.98 27.08
N PRO A 196 -12.58 -0.67 25.88
CA PRO A 196 -11.29 0.00 25.77
C PRO A 196 -11.30 1.33 26.52
N ALA A 197 -10.27 1.57 27.35
CA ALA A 197 -10.00 2.87 27.95
C ALA A 197 -8.64 3.35 27.44
N TYR A 198 -8.67 4.19 26.41
CA TYR A 198 -7.50 4.86 25.86
C TYR A 198 -7.50 6.33 26.31
N ASP A 199 -6.31 6.93 26.44
CA ASP A 199 -6.16 8.31 26.92
C ASP A 199 -6.80 9.36 26.01
N ASP A 200 -6.94 9.06 24.72
CA ASP A 200 -7.55 9.92 23.69
C ASP A 200 -9.06 9.68 23.50
N GLY A 201 -9.64 8.67 24.17
CA GLY A 201 -11.09 8.48 24.28
C GLY A 201 -11.86 8.33 22.95
N ASN A 202 -11.16 8.14 21.84
CA ASN A 202 -11.73 7.98 20.49
C ASN A 202 -11.49 6.58 19.93
#